data_AF-A0A3S1KYF3-F1
#
_entry.id   AF-A0A3S1KYF3-F1
#
_cell.length_a   1.000
_cell.length_b   1.000
_cell.length_c   1.000
_cell.angle_alpha   90.00
_cell.angle_beta   90.00
_cell.angle_gamma   90.00
#
_symmetry.space_group_name_H-M   'P 1'
#
loop_
_entity.id
_entity.type
_entity.pdbx_description
1 polymer ?
#
loop_
_entity_poly.entity_id
_entity_poly.type
_entity_poly.pdbx_seq_one_letter_code
_entity_poly.pdbx_strand_id
1 'polypeptide(L)' 'MAEKLHPKIDNGLPKESASFTGGTLVCACTSNPVKVKV' A
#
# COMPACT_ATOMS: atom_id res chain seq x y z
N MET A 1 2.80 18.73 -18.20
CA MET A 1 2.40 18.63 -16.78
C MET A 1 2.22 17.16 -16.49
N ALA A 2 2.83 16.61 -15.44
CA ALA A 2 2.65 15.20 -15.10
C ALA A 2 1.30 15.04 -14.41
N GLU A 3 0.37 14.33 -15.06
CA GLU A 3 -0.93 13.98 -14.48
C GLU A 3 -0.72 13.12 -13.22
N LYS A 4 -1.37 13.48 -12.11
CA LYS A 4 -1.34 12.67 -10.89
C LYS A 4 -2.29 11.49 -11.04
N LEU A 5 -1.76 10.28 -11.11
CA LEU A 5 -2.57 9.08 -11.31
C LEU A 5 -2.97 8.46 -9.97
N HIS A 6 -1.98 8.22 -9.10
CA HIS A 6 -2.23 7.65 -7.78
C HIS A 6 -1.00 7.87 -6.89
N PRO A 7 -1.19 8.24 -5.61
CA PRO A 7 -0.08 8.62 -4.71
C PRO A 7 0.98 7.53 -4.53
N LYS A 8 0.63 6.26 -4.71
CA LYS A 8 1.59 5.15 -4.66
C LYS A 8 2.47 4.97 -5.90
N ILE A 9 2.12 5.60 -7.03
CA ILE A 9 2.82 5.42 -8.32
C ILE A 9 3.23 6.74 -8.97
N ASP A 10 2.87 7.88 -8.37
CA ASP A 10 3.32 9.20 -8.83
C ASP A 10 4.87 9.32 -8.86
N ASN A 11 5.58 8.48 -8.09
CA ASN A 11 7.05 8.40 -8.09
C ASN A 11 7.59 7.13 -8.78
N GLY A 12 6.78 6.48 -9.62
CA GLY A 12 7.09 5.20 -10.25
C GLY A 12 6.57 3.99 -9.46
N LEU A 13 6.64 2.80 -10.07
CA LEU A 13 6.16 1.56 -9.48
C LEU A 13 7.21 0.96 -8.53
N PRO A 14 6.83 0.59 -7.28
CA PRO A 14 7.72 -0.14 -6.41
C PRO A 14 8.02 -1.53 -6.98
N LYS A 15 9.26 -2.01 -6.77
CA LYS A 15 9.66 -3.36 -7.19
C LYS A 15 9.06 -4.41 -6.27
N GLU A 16 8.76 -5.56 -6.84
CA GLU A 16 8.42 -6.75 -6.08
C GLU A 16 9.62 -7.25 -5.26
N SER A 17 9.33 -7.94 -4.15
CA SER A 17 10.33 -8.58 -3.29
C SER A 17 10.14 -10.09 -3.35
N ALA A 18 11.14 -10.82 -3.84
CA ALA A 18 11.10 -12.28 -3.91
C ALA A 18 10.94 -12.95 -2.53
N SER A 19 11.33 -12.28 -1.45
CA SER A 19 11.20 -12.75 -0.07
C SER A 19 9.91 -12.26 0.62
N PHE A 20 8.92 -11.77 -0.12
CA PHE A 20 7.66 -11.32 0.48
C PHE A 20 6.88 -12.50 1.09
N THR A 21 6.73 -12.51 2.42
CA THR A 21 6.04 -13.58 3.18
C THR A 21 4.65 -13.15 3.67
N GLY A 22 4.01 -12.18 2.99
CA GLY A 22 2.71 -11.64 3.38
C GLY A 22 2.80 -10.35 4.18
N GLY A 23 1.68 -9.96 4.80
CA GLY A 23 1.56 -8.65 5.47
C GLY A 23 0.24 -8.46 6.19
N THR A 24 -0.02 -7.24 6.66
CA THR A 24 -1.31 -6.88 7.27
C THR A 24 -1.84 -5.62 6.61
N LEU A 25 -3.05 -5.73 6.06
CA LEU A 25 -3.80 -4.60 5.54
C LEU A 25 -4.56 -3.95 6.69
N VAL A 26 -4.52 -2.62 6.75
CA VAL A 26 -5.17 -1.84 7.79
C VAL A 26 -6.05 -0.79 7.13
N CYS A 27 -7.28 -0.61 7.62
CA CYS A 27 -8.16 0.44 7.14
C CYS A 27 -7.73 1.82 7.67
N ALA A 28 -8.19 2.90 7.03
CA ALA A 28 -7.81 4.27 7.36
C ALA A 28 -8.50 4.86 8.61
N CYS A 29 -9.26 4.07 9.36
CA CYS A 29 -9.96 4.54 10.56
C CYS A 29 -8.96 4.93 11.66
N THR A 30 -9.16 6.09 12.29
CA THR A 30 -8.28 6.59 13.36
C THR A 30 -8.48 5.89 14.70
N SER A 31 -9.67 5.36 14.95
CA SER A 31 -10.00 4.58 16.15
C SER A 31 -10.56 3.21 15.77
N ASN A 32 -10.09 2.17 16.47
CA ASN A 32 -10.42 0.76 16.22
C ASN A 32 -10.26 0.32 14.74
N PRO A 33 -9.06 0.43 14.16
CA PRO A 33 -8.83 0.06 12.77
C PRO A 33 -8.92 -1.45 12.55
N VAL A 34 -9.60 -1.84 11.48
CA VAL A 34 -9.69 -3.23 11.01
C VAL A 34 -8.35 -3.65 10.43
N LYS A 35 -7.86 -4.81 10.85
CA LYS A 35 -6.59 -5.41 10.41
C LYS A 35 -6.85 -6.78 9.80
N VAL A 36 -6.36 -7.01 8.58
CA VAL A 36 -6.51 -8.28 7.85
C VAL A 36 -5.14 -8.81 7.48
N LYS A 37 -4.83 -10.06 7.83
CA LYS A 37 -3.55 -10.71 7.52
C LYS A 37 -3.61 -11.42 6.17
N VAL A 38 -2.54 -11.29 5.39
CA VAL A 38 -2.25 -12.02 4.15
C VAL A 38 -1.10 -12.98 4.39
#